data_AF-A0A7Y3FR16-F1
#
_entry.id   AF-A0A7Y3FR16-F1
#
_cell.length_a   1.000
_cell.length_b   1.000
_cell.length_c   1.000
_cell.angle_alpha   90.00
_cell.angle_beta   90.00
_cell.angle_gamma   90.00
#
_symmetry.space_group_name_H-M   'P 1'
#
loop_
_entity.id
_entity.type
_entity.pdbx_description
1 polymer ?
#
loop_
_entity_poly.entity_id
_entity_poly.type
_entity_poly.pdbx_seq_one_letter_code
_entity_poly.pdbx_strand_id
1 'polypeptide(L)' 'SKPHAPWYAIPADDKPTARYLVAKILYETLTSYSDIQEPELDEEVKANIDLYKQQLKNE' A
#
# COMPACT_ATOMS: atom_id res chain seq x y z
N SER A 1 -17.72 0.32 -20.15
CA SER A 1 -16.38 0.05 -19.57
C SER A 1 -15.32 0.40 -20.60
N LYS A 2 -14.23 1.08 -20.23
CA LYS A 2 -13.09 1.40 -21.14
C LYS A 2 -11.83 0.64 -20.67
N PRO A 3 -10.88 0.29 -21.53
CA PRO A 3 -9.68 -0.45 -21.12
C PRO A 3 -8.86 0.21 -19.99
N HIS A 4 -8.71 1.54 -20.00
CA HIS A 4 -8.00 2.30 -18.96
C HIS A 4 -8.87 2.64 -17.74
N ALA A 5 -10.17 2.33 -17.77
CA ALA A 5 -11.13 2.62 -16.70
C ALA A 5 -12.18 1.50 -16.64
N PRO A 6 -11.77 0.28 -16.26
CA PRO A 6 -12.66 -0.87 -16.21
C PRO A 6 -13.67 -0.75 -15.06
N TRP A 7 -14.89 -1.19 -15.31
CA TRP A 7 -15.92 -1.41 -14.29
C TRP A 7 -16.06 -2.90 -14.01
N TYR A 8 -16.17 -3.28 -12.72
CA TYR A 8 -16.35 -4.65 -12.27
C TYR A 8 -17.69 -4.80 -11.55
N ALA A 9 -18.46 -5.85 -11.90
CA ALA A 9 -19.66 -6.23 -11.16
C ALA A 9 -19.28 -7.33 -10.15
N ILE A 10 -19.41 -7.02 -8.86
CA ILE A 10 -19.02 -7.92 -7.75
C ILE A 10 -20.28 -8.38 -7.02
N PRO A 11 -20.48 -9.70 -6.82
CA PRO A 11 -21.60 -10.21 -6.03
C PRO A 11 -21.47 -9.75 -4.57
N ALA A 12 -22.53 -9.16 -4.02
CA ALA A 12 -22.49 -8.47 -2.73
C ALA A 12 -23.20 -9.23 -1.59
N ASP A 13 -23.81 -10.38 -1.88
CA ASP A 13 -24.59 -11.14 -0.90
C ASP A 13 -23.73 -11.67 0.25
N ASP A 14 -22.52 -12.15 -0.06
CA ASP A 14 -21.52 -12.55 0.94
C ASP A 14 -20.48 -11.44 1.16
N LYS A 15 -20.56 -10.78 2.33
CA LYS A 15 -19.70 -9.63 2.65
C LYS A 15 -18.20 -10.00 2.67
N PRO A 16 -17.75 -11.09 3.30
CA PRO A 16 -16.34 -11.48 3.27
C PRO A 16 -15.82 -11.67 1.84
N THR A 17 -16.54 -12.40 0.99
CA THR A 17 -16.16 -12.64 -0.40
C THR A 17 -16.13 -11.36 -1.21
N ALA A 18 -17.16 -10.50 -1.09
CA ALA A 18 -17.20 -9.22 -1.79
C ALA A 18 -15.98 -8.34 -1.43
N ARG A 19 -15.64 -8.24 -0.14
CA ARG A 19 -14.47 -7.49 0.33
C ARG A 19 -13.16 -8.06 -0.21
N TYR A 20 -13.03 -9.38 -0.19
CA TYR A 20 -11.86 -10.06 -0.73
C TYR A 20 -11.69 -9.80 -2.23
N LEU A 21 -12.75 -9.89 -3.02
CA LEU A 21 -12.70 -9.65 -4.46
C LEU A 21 -12.28 -8.22 -4.79
N VAL A 22 -12.80 -7.21 -4.07
CA VAL A 22 -12.35 -5.82 -4.21
C VAL A 22 -10.86 -5.69 -3.89
N ALA A 23 -10.43 -6.24 -2.75
CA ALA A 23 -9.03 -6.17 -2.33
C ALA A 23 -8.09 -6.85 -3.32
N LYS A 24 -8.50 -7.99 -3.88
CA LYS A 24 -7.76 -8.72 -4.90
C LYS A 24 -7.60 -7.90 -6.19
N ILE A 25 -8.68 -7.32 -6.71
CA ILE A 25 -8.64 -6.47 -7.91
C ILE A 25 -7.69 -5.29 -7.70
N LEU A 26 -7.78 -4.62 -6.54
CA LEU A 26 -6.87 -3.52 -6.20
C LEU A 26 -5.41 -4.00 -6.16
N TYR A 27 -5.14 -5.10 -5.46
CA TYR A 27 -3.78 -5.66 -5.35
C TYR A 27 -3.19 -6.03 -6.70
N GLU A 28 -3.90 -6.80 -7.53
CA GLU A 28 -3.42 -7.22 -8.85
C GLU A 28 -3.19 -6.02 -9.77
N THR A 29 -4.06 -5.00 -9.69
CA THR A 29 -3.90 -3.78 -10.48
C THR A 29 -2.69 -2.97 -10.02
N LEU A 30 -2.56 -2.74 -8.71
CA LEU A 30 -1.49 -1.91 -8.15
C LEU A 30 -0.12 -2.59 -8.24
N THR A 31 -0.05 -3.92 -8.15
CA THR A 31 1.21 -4.66 -8.30
C THR A 31 1.67 -4.81 -9.75
N SER A 32 0.83 -4.46 -10.73
CA SER A 32 1.24 -4.40 -12.14
C SER A 32 2.14 -3.21 -12.46
N TYR A 33 2.16 -2.18 -11.61
CA TYR A 33 3.06 -1.02 -11.74
C TYR A 33 4.44 -1.38 -11.19
N SER A 34 5.47 -1.27 -12.02
CA SER A 34 6.86 -1.59 -11.66
C SER A 34 7.66 -0.39 -11.15
N ASP A 35 7.10 0.81 -11.27
CA ASP A 35 7.72 2.11 -10.99
C ASP A 35 7.32 2.71 -9.63
N ILE A 36 6.35 2.10 -8.94
CA ILE A 36 5.98 2.50 -7.59
C ILE A 36 7.07 2.05 -6.62
N GLN A 37 7.78 3.02 -6.03
CA GLN A 37 8.80 2.81 -5.01
C GLN A 37 8.54 3.72 -3.82
N GLU A 38 8.90 3.26 -2.63
CA GLU A 38 8.90 4.11 -1.45
C GLU A 38 9.94 5.22 -1.61
N PRO A 39 9.65 6.46 -1.17
CA PRO A 39 10.63 7.53 -1.24
C PRO A 39 11.80 7.23 -0.30
N GLU A 40 13.02 7.50 -0.77
CA GLU A 40 14.20 7.48 0.08
C GLU A 40 14.15 8.63 1.08
N LEU A 41 14.47 8.34 2.34
CA LEU A 41 14.65 9.38 3.35
C LEU A 41 15.96 10.11 3.10
N ASP A 42 15.94 11.43 3.26
CA ASP A 42 17.14 12.26 3.25
C ASP A 42 18.11 11.83 4.37
N GLU A 43 19.42 11.95 4.13
CA GLU A 43 20.48 11.50 5.07
C GLU A 43 20.34 12.11 6.46
N GLU A 44 19.95 13.39 6.55
CA GLU A 44 19.71 14.07 7.84
C GLU A 44 18.55 13.42 8.61
N VAL A 45 17.47 13.05 7.92
CA VAL A 45 16.30 12.41 8.52
C VAL A 45 16.62 10.97 8.92
N LYS A 46 17.41 10.24 8.12
CA LYS A 46 17.90 8.90 8.46
C LYS A 46 18.73 8.91 9.74
N ALA A 47 19.63 9.89 9.91
CA ALA A 47 20.46 10.02 11.10
C ALA A 47 19.64 10.24 12.39
N ASN A 48 18.51 10.95 12.29
CA ASN A 48 17.62 11.21 13.43
C ASN A 48 16.97 9.92 13.97
N ILE A 49 16.71 8.92 13.11
CA ILE A 49 16.09 7.65 13.54
C ILE A 49 16.95 6.95 14.60
N ASP A 50 18.26 6.89 14.39
CA ASP A 50 19.16 6.20 15.31
C ASP A 50 19.36 7.00 16.61
N LEU A 51 19.42 8.34 16.52
CA LEU A 51 19.43 9.22 17.67
C LEU A 51 18.18 9.01 18.56
N TYR A 52 16.99 9.03 17.97
CA TYR A 52 15.73 8.87 18.72
C TYR A 52 15.61 7.47 19.34
N LYS A 53 16.06 6.42 18.65
CA LYS A 53 16.13 5.06 19.22
C LYS A 53 17.04 4.99 20.45
N GLN A 54 18.14 5.73 20.49
CA GLN A 54 19.03 5.76 21.65
C GLN A 54 18.41 6.51 22.83
N GLN A 55 17.77 7.65 22.57
CA GLN A 55 17.05 8.42 23.59
C GLN A 55 15.98 7.57 24.28
N LEU A 56 15.12 6.91 23.49
CA LEU A 56 14.05 6.04 24.00
C LEU A 56 14.55 4.84 24.82
N LYS A 57 15.77 4.33 24.55
CA LYS A 57 16.35 3.23 25.33
C LYS A 57 16.91 3.67 26.69
N ASN A 58 17.17 4.97 26.83
CA ASN A 58 17.72 5.56 28.05
C ASN A 58 16.64 6.23 28.92
N GLU A 59 15.37 6.12 28.52
CA GLU A 59 14.19 6.36 29.37
C GLU A 59 13.85 5.12 30.19
#